data_AF-A0A1A9VTR9-F1
#
_entry.id   AF-A0A1A9VTR9-F1
#
_cell.length_a   1.000
_cell.length_b   1.000
_cell.length_c   1.000
_cell.angle_alpha   90.00
_cell.angle_beta   90.00
_cell.angle_gamma   90.00
#
_symmetry.space_group_name_H-M   'P 1'
#
loop_
_entity.id
_entity.type
_entity.pdbx_description
1 polymer ?
#
loop_
_entity_poly.entity_id
_entity_poly.type
_entity_poly.pdbx_seq_one_letter_code
_entity_poly.pdbx_strand_id
1 'polypeptide(L)'
;AWRVIEGDALGQTVIGNNSLENSSDFCHPLDLHLGAASVQGWPKLHVELHAVNVLNNSWPVGYGFTHIPARPRYHRLEIRTWKIAPTTWYDSIREKFGGGGLALCKEDLIYTGIERYKLKTISSGIVIVDVNLILYNFAKFGVEFK
;
A
#
# COMPACT_ATOMS: atom_id res chain seq x y z
N ALA A 1 -5.11 12.82 16.89
CA ALA A 1 -5.69 12.69 15.55
C ALA A 1 -4.75 13.34 14.55
N TRP A 2 -4.46 12.64 13.45
CA TRP A 2 -3.61 13.11 12.37
C TRP A 2 -4.48 13.77 11.29
N ARG A 3 -4.00 14.86 10.68
CA ARG A 3 -4.72 15.61 9.65
C ARG A 3 -3.77 15.95 8.51
N VAL A 4 -4.26 15.85 7.28
CA VAL A 4 -3.56 16.33 6.09
C VAL A 4 -3.57 17.86 6.09
N ILE A 5 -2.39 18.46 6.08
CA ILE A 5 -2.19 19.90 5.91
C ILE A 5 -2.05 20.20 4.42
N GLU A 6 -1.18 19.48 3.72
CA GLU A 6 -0.90 19.60 2.29
C GLU A 6 -0.61 18.21 1.69
N GLY A 7 -0.79 18.09 0.37
CA GLY A 7 -0.60 16.85 -0.39
C GLY A 7 -1.84 15.96 -0.43
N ASP A 8 -1.74 14.89 -1.21
CA ASP A 8 -2.85 13.96 -1.44
C ASP A 8 -2.65 12.68 -0.62
N ALA A 9 -3.56 12.42 0.31
CA ALA A 9 -3.53 11.20 1.12
C ALA A 9 -4.07 9.95 0.39
N LEU A 10 -4.78 10.14 -0.73
CA LEU A 10 -5.42 9.10 -1.53
C LEU A 10 -5.33 9.44 -3.03
N GLY A 11 -5.46 8.45 -3.90
CA GLY A 11 -5.71 8.70 -5.34
C GLY A 11 -4.48 8.75 -6.25
N GLN A 12 -3.32 8.29 -5.79
CA GLN A 12 -2.12 8.18 -6.64
C GLN A 12 -2.09 6.83 -7.37
N THR A 13 -2.83 6.74 -8.49
CA THR A 13 -2.78 5.54 -9.36
C THR A 13 -1.75 5.74 -10.45
N VAL A 14 -0.68 4.92 -10.43
CA VAL A 14 0.39 4.96 -11.43
C VAL A 14 0.60 3.59 -12.04
N ILE A 15 0.87 3.59 -13.34
CA ILE A 15 1.16 2.37 -14.10
C ILE A 15 2.66 2.35 -14.38
N GLY A 16 3.32 1.32 -13.85
CA GLY A 16 4.67 0.95 -14.26
C GLY A 16 4.60 -0.30 -15.13
N ASN A 17 5.48 -0.40 -16.13
CA ASN A 17 5.69 -1.63 -16.87
C ASN A 17 7.18 -1.81 -17.14
N ASN A 18 7.69 -3.00 -16.84
CA ASN A 18 9.04 -3.41 -17.18
C ASN A 18 8.97 -4.81 -17.80
N SER A 19 9.38 -4.92 -19.07
CA SER A 19 9.38 -6.18 -19.81
C SER A 19 10.66 -7.00 -19.62
N LEU A 20 11.70 -6.40 -19.03
CA LEU A 20 13.04 -6.98 -18.93
C LEU A 20 13.33 -7.57 -17.55
N GLU A 21 12.71 -7.05 -16.50
CA GLU A 21 12.93 -7.49 -15.12
C GLU A 21 11.64 -7.95 -14.44
N ASN A 22 11.79 -8.70 -13.35
CA ASN A 22 10.67 -9.12 -12.49
C ASN A 22 10.20 -8.02 -11.52
N SER A 23 10.63 -6.79 -11.73
CA SER A 23 10.29 -5.59 -10.96
C SER A 23 9.94 -4.46 -11.90
N SER A 24 8.94 -3.67 -11.51
CA SER A 24 8.58 -2.45 -12.21
C SER A 24 8.69 -1.27 -11.27
N ASP A 25 9.31 -0.20 -11.75
CA ASP A 25 9.37 1.06 -11.04
C ASP A 25 8.17 1.93 -11.43
N PHE A 26 7.44 2.42 -10.43
CA PHE A 26 6.34 3.36 -10.64
C PHE A 26 6.84 4.80 -10.79
N CYS A 27 8.02 5.12 -10.24
CA CYS A 27 8.65 6.45 -10.29
C CYS A 27 7.71 7.61 -9.89
N HIS A 28 6.81 7.37 -8.93
CA HIS A 28 5.83 8.36 -8.50
C HIS A 28 6.26 9.06 -7.21
N PRO A 29 6.29 10.40 -7.17
CA PRO A 29 6.60 11.11 -5.94
C PRO A 29 5.45 11.00 -4.93
N LEU A 30 5.79 10.66 -3.69
CA LEU A 30 4.90 10.73 -2.54
C LEU A 30 5.28 11.95 -1.71
N ASP A 31 4.41 12.96 -1.67
CA ASP A 31 4.58 14.16 -0.83
C ASP A 31 3.32 14.41 -0.01
N LEU A 32 3.47 14.44 1.31
CA LEU A 32 2.36 14.55 2.24
C LEU A 32 2.80 15.26 3.52
N HIS A 33 2.13 16.37 3.82
CA HIS A 33 2.35 17.13 5.04
C HIS A 33 1.23 16.83 6.04
N LEU A 34 1.59 16.22 7.16
CA LEU A 34 0.64 15.87 8.22
C LEU A 34 0.84 16.72 9.48
N GLY A 35 -0.27 17.18 10.04
CA GLY A 35 -0.34 17.76 11.37
C GLY A 35 -0.86 16.75 12.39
N ALA A 36 -0.26 16.72 13.57
CA ALA A 36 -0.66 15.83 14.66
C ALA A 36 -0.88 16.60 15.96
N ALA A 37 -2.03 16.36 16.61
CA ALA A 37 -2.29 16.80 17.99
C ALA A 37 -1.92 15.72 19.04
N SER A 38 -1.66 14.49 18.59
CA SER A 38 -1.28 13.34 19.42
C SER A 38 -0.63 12.28 18.54
N VAL A 39 0.28 11.48 19.11
CA VAL A 39 0.91 10.33 18.44
C VAL A 39 -0.04 9.15 18.23
N GLN A 40 -1.20 9.15 18.89
CA GLN A 40 -2.21 8.10 18.72
C GLN A 40 -2.70 8.06 17.27
N GLY A 41 -2.80 6.84 16.72
CA GLY A 41 -3.20 6.62 15.34
C GLY A 41 -2.08 6.95 14.35
N TRP A 42 -0.84 6.59 14.70
CA TRP A 42 0.36 6.85 13.88
C TRP A 42 0.15 6.49 12.40
N PRO A 43 0.67 7.31 11.45
CA PRO A 43 0.41 7.13 10.03
C PRO A 43 0.84 5.77 9.51
N LYS A 44 0.09 5.29 8.52
CA LYS A 44 0.37 4.06 7.78
C LYS A 44 0.33 4.35 6.30
N LEU A 45 1.17 3.66 5.54
CA LEU A 45 1.11 3.66 4.09
C LEU A 45 0.36 2.41 3.63
N HIS A 46 -0.74 2.61 2.92
CA HIS A 46 -1.54 1.56 2.32
C HIS A 46 -1.29 1.53 0.82
N VAL A 47 -1.15 0.33 0.25
CA VAL A 47 -0.94 0.13 -1.18
C VAL A 47 -1.92 -0.90 -1.72
N GLU A 48 -2.52 -0.57 -2.85
CA GLU A 48 -3.34 -1.47 -3.64
C GLU A 48 -2.71 -1.60 -5.02
N LEU A 49 -2.29 -2.82 -5.35
CA LEU A 49 -1.70 -3.16 -6.63
C LEU A 49 -2.78 -3.59 -7.59
N HIS A 50 -2.78 -3.00 -8.78
CA HIS A 50 -3.67 -3.35 -9.87
C HIS A 50 -2.87 -3.88 -11.05
N ALA A 51 -3.36 -4.95 -11.68
CA ALA A 51 -2.92 -5.32 -13.01
C ALA A 51 -3.75 -4.56 -14.04
N VAL A 52 -3.12 -4.14 -15.13
CA VAL A 52 -3.77 -3.42 -16.22
C VAL A 52 -3.60 -4.23 -17.50
N ASN A 53 -4.69 -4.42 -18.26
CA ASN A 53 -4.62 -5.08 -19.56
C ASN A 53 -4.44 -4.09 -20.71
N VAL A 54 -4.28 -4.62 -21.93
CA VAL A 54 -4.12 -3.82 -23.16
C VAL A 54 -5.36 -2.95 -23.47
N LEU A 55 -6.53 -3.31 -22.94
CA LEU A 55 -7.77 -2.53 -23.06
C LEU A 55 -7.94 -1.49 -21.94
N ASN A 56 -6.89 -1.28 -21.13
CA ASN A 56 -6.88 -0.36 -19.99
C ASN A 56 -7.91 -0.69 -18.89
N ASN A 57 -8.39 -1.92 -18.84
CA ASN A 57 -9.15 -2.41 -17.69
C ASN A 57 -8.16 -2.80 -16.58
N SER A 58 -8.51 -2.44 -15.35
CA SER A 58 -7.72 -2.80 -14.18
C SER A 58 -8.51 -3.67 -13.20
N TRP A 59 -7.79 -4.50 -12.44
CA TRP A 59 -8.34 -5.23 -11.32
C TRP A 59 -7.28 -5.38 -10.22
N PRO A 60 -7.71 -5.46 -8.95
CA PRO A 60 -6.78 -5.62 -7.85
C PRO A 60 -6.09 -6.98 -7.92
N VAL A 61 -4.78 -6.96 -7.77
CA VAL A 61 -3.93 -8.14 -7.70
C VAL A 61 -3.17 -8.22 -6.39
N GLY A 62 -3.16 -7.18 -5.55
CA GLY A 62 -2.54 -7.27 -4.24
C GLY A 62 -2.86 -6.10 -3.34
N TYR A 63 -2.86 -6.35 -2.04
CA TYR A 63 -3.11 -5.39 -0.99
C TYR A 63 -2.00 -5.46 0.04
N GLY A 64 -1.55 -4.32 0.54
CA GLY A 64 -0.50 -4.27 1.54
C GLY A 64 -0.57 -2.99 2.36
N PHE A 65 0.04 -3.03 3.54
CA PHE A 65 0.25 -1.81 4.31
C PHE A 65 1.52 -1.92 5.14
N THR A 66 2.08 -0.78 5.51
CA THR A 66 3.16 -0.68 6.49
C THR A 66 2.97 0.53 7.38
N HIS A 67 3.53 0.48 8.58
CA HIS A 67 3.57 1.63 9.47
C HIS A 67 4.72 2.55 9.10
N ILE A 68 4.50 3.86 9.13
CA ILE A 68 5.57 4.83 8.93
C ILE A 68 6.56 4.74 10.10
N PRO A 69 7.88 4.68 9.87
CA PRO A 69 8.86 4.70 10.95
C PRO A 69 8.76 5.97 11.80
N ALA A 70 8.82 5.82 13.13
CA ALA A 70 8.88 6.94 14.06
C ALA A 70 10.31 7.45 14.25
N ARG A 71 11.06 7.66 13.15
CA ARG A 71 12.42 8.23 13.18
C ARG A 71 12.61 9.16 11.98
N PRO A 72 13.07 10.40 12.17
CA PRO A 72 13.30 11.31 11.04
C PRO A 72 14.56 10.86 10.28
N ARG A 73 14.39 10.34 9.07
CA ARG A 73 15.46 9.96 8.14
C ARG A 73 14.86 9.51 6.80
N TYR A 74 15.73 9.24 5.85
CA TYR A 74 15.48 8.29 4.78
C TYR A 74 15.22 6.88 5.32
N HIS A 75 14.18 6.22 4.79
CA HIS A 75 13.83 4.84 5.04
C HIS A 75 13.40 4.15 3.74
N ARG A 76 13.86 2.91 3.57
CA ARG A 76 13.38 2.00 2.54
C ARG A 76 12.37 1.04 3.17
N LEU A 77 11.10 1.15 2.75
CA LEU A 77 9.99 0.36 3.28
C LEU A 77 9.66 -0.78 2.32
N GLU A 78 9.66 -2.00 2.84
CA GLU A 78 9.18 -3.18 2.13
C GLU A 78 7.76 -3.52 2.57
N ILE A 79 6.81 -3.39 1.66
CA ILE A 79 5.40 -3.69 1.89
C ILE A 79 5.10 -5.03 1.25
N ARG A 80 4.93 -6.05 2.08
CA ARG A 80 4.49 -7.37 1.62
C ARG A 80 3.02 -7.31 1.26
N THR A 81 2.69 -7.72 0.04
CA THR A 81 1.32 -7.69 -0.45
C THR A 81 0.73 -9.10 -0.47
N TRP A 82 -0.59 -9.15 -0.36
CA TRP A 82 -1.36 -10.37 -0.40
C TRP A 82 -2.67 -10.15 -1.17
N LYS A 83 -3.26 -11.22 -1.65
CA LYS A 83 -4.55 -11.19 -2.35
C LYS A 83 -5.42 -12.36 -1.95
N ILE A 84 -6.70 -12.29 -2.31
CA ILE A 84 -7.63 -13.40 -2.11
C ILE A 84 -7.23 -14.53 -3.07
N ALA A 85 -7.11 -15.74 -2.53
CA ALA A 85 -6.80 -16.92 -3.31
C ALA A 85 -7.95 -17.20 -4.29
N PRO A 86 -7.67 -17.52 -5.56
CA PRO A 86 -8.69 -18.01 -6.48
C PRO A 86 -9.42 -19.22 -5.88
N THR A 87 -10.75 -19.24 -5.97
CA THR A 87 -11.57 -20.34 -5.47
C THR A 87 -11.44 -21.56 -6.39
N THR A 88 -11.40 -21.31 -7.71
CA THR A 88 -11.31 -22.35 -8.74
C THR A 88 -10.06 -22.16 -9.60
N TRP A 89 -9.59 -23.24 -10.23
CA TRP A 89 -8.53 -23.18 -11.24
C TRP A 89 -8.90 -22.28 -12.44
N TYR A 90 -10.18 -22.24 -12.82
CA TYR A 90 -10.69 -21.36 -13.87
C TYR A 90 -10.50 -19.88 -13.53
N ASP A 91 -10.75 -19.49 -12.27
CA ASP A 91 -10.51 -18.12 -11.80
C ASP A 91 -9.03 -17.74 -11.89
N SER A 92 -8.13 -18.70 -11.63
CA SER A 92 -6.69 -18.49 -11.76
C SER A 92 -6.25 -18.24 -13.21
N ILE A 93 -6.88 -18.93 -14.16
CA ILE A 93 -6.64 -18.72 -15.59
C ILE A 93 -7.22 -17.37 -16.01
N ARG A 94 -8.46 -17.09 -15.64
CA ARG A 94 -9.15 -15.84 -15.96
C ARG A 94 -8.37 -14.62 -15.49
N GLU A 95 -7.82 -14.66 -14.27
CA GLU A 95 -6.97 -13.58 -13.74
C GLU A 95 -5.70 -13.40 -14.59
N LYS A 96 -5.02 -14.49 -14.97
CA LYS A 96 -3.80 -14.44 -15.80
C LYS A 96 -4.03 -13.93 -17.22
N PHE A 97 -5.22 -14.19 -17.79
CA PHE A 97 -5.57 -13.80 -19.16
C PHE A 97 -6.43 -12.52 -19.23
N GLY A 98 -6.43 -11.73 -18.17
CA GLY A 98 -7.01 -10.38 -18.19
C GLY A 98 -8.52 -10.29 -18.04
N GLY A 99 -9.15 -11.36 -17.52
CA GLY A 99 -10.58 -11.40 -17.21
C GLY A 99 -10.96 -10.91 -15.81
N GLY A 100 -10.00 -10.36 -15.04
CA GLY A 100 -10.22 -9.86 -13.68
C GLY A 100 -10.04 -10.92 -12.58
N GLY A 101 -9.61 -10.46 -11.40
CA GLY A 101 -9.45 -11.25 -10.17
C GLY A 101 -10.52 -10.95 -9.10
N LEU A 102 -10.43 -11.65 -7.97
CA LEU A 102 -11.30 -11.39 -6.81
C LEU A 102 -10.81 -10.14 -6.05
N ALA A 103 -11.72 -9.19 -5.86
CA ALA A 103 -11.47 -7.96 -5.10
C ALA A 103 -11.97 -8.09 -3.65
N LEU A 104 -11.34 -7.34 -2.74
CA LEU A 104 -11.89 -7.14 -1.40
C LEU A 104 -13.13 -6.24 -1.47
N CYS A 105 -14.23 -6.69 -0.86
CA CYS A 105 -15.43 -5.84 -0.71
C CYS A 105 -15.28 -4.76 0.37
N LYS A 106 -14.33 -4.93 1.30
CA LYS A 106 -14.08 -3.99 2.40
C LYS A 106 -12.58 -3.76 2.54
N GLU A 107 -12.15 -2.53 2.32
CA GLU A 107 -10.74 -2.10 2.42
C GLU A 107 -10.23 -2.15 3.87
N ASP A 108 -11.10 -2.00 4.86
CA ASP A 108 -10.76 -2.06 6.29
C ASP A 108 -10.11 -3.38 6.70
N LEU A 109 -10.39 -4.48 5.99
CA LEU A 109 -9.76 -5.78 6.23
C LEU A 109 -8.25 -5.77 5.98
N ILE A 110 -7.75 -4.78 5.24
CA ILE A 110 -6.35 -4.69 4.86
C ILE A 110 -5.47 -4.34 6.07
N TYR A 111 -5.94 -3.46 6.95
CA TYR A 111 -5.15 -2.98 8.09
C TYR A 111 -5.67 -3.41 9.47
N THR A 112 -6.94 -3.81 9.61
CA THR A 112 -7.49 -4.21 10.92
C THR A 112 -7.21 -5.68 11.25
N GLY A 113 -7.05 -6.55 10.24
CA GLY A 113 -6.90 -8.00 10.40
C GLY A 113 -8.16 -8.72 10.92
N ILE A 114 -9.19 -7.98 11.30
CA ILE A 114 -10.48 -8.49 11.77
C ILE A 114 -11.13 -9.23 10.60
N GLU A 115 -11.63 -10.44 10.84
CA GLU A 115 -12.23 -11.32 9.81
C GLU A 115 -11.29 -11.85 8.71
N ARG A 116 -10.00 -11.50 8.70
CA ARG A 116 -9.05 -12.03 7.70
C ARG A 116 -8.97 -13.56 7.70
N TYR A 117 -9.22 -14.20 8.85
CA TYR A 117 -9.27 -15.65 8.99
C TYR A 117 -10.36 -16.32 8.15
N LYS A 118 -11.40 -15.58 7.74
CA LYS A 118 -12.47 -16.07 6.86
C LYS A 118 -12.05 -16.10 5.38
N LEU A 119 -10.94 -15.42 5.04
CA LEU A 119 -10.44 -15.32 3.68
C LEU A 119 -9.30 -16.30 3.46
N LYS A 120 -9.38 -17.06 2.36
CA LYS A 120 -8.22 -17.77 1.85
C LYS A 120 -7.34 -16.76 1.10
N THR A 121 -6.11 -16.57 1.55
CA THR A 121 -5.20 -15.56 0.98
C THR A 121 -3.91 -16.20 0.48
N ILE A 122 -3.26 -15.53 -0.48
CA ILE A 122 -1.94 -15.90 -1.01
C ILE A 122 -1.05 -14.65 -1.10
N SER A 123 0.26 -14.87 -1.06
CA SER A 123 1.26 -13.80 -1.25
C SER A 123 1.17 -13.24 -2.67
N SER A 124 1.37 -11.92 -2.82
CA SER A 124 1.33 -11.23 -4.11
C SER A 124 2.51 -10.28 -4.34
N GLY A 125 3.68 -10.64 -3.82
CA GLY A 125 4.92 -9.90 -4.05
C GLY A 125 5.20 -8.84 -3.00
N ILE A 126 6.09 -7.91 -3.34
CA ILE A 126 6.61 -6.88 -2.44
C ILE A 126 6.61 -5.54 -3.18
N VAL A 127 6.09 -4.50 -2.55
CA VAL A 127 6.23 -3.11 -3.00
C VAL A 127 7.33 -2.46 -2.18
N ILE A 128 8.27 -1.82 -2.85
CA ILE A 128 9.36 -1.09 -2.22
C ILE A 128 9.04 0.39 -2.34
N VAL A 129 9.06 1.09 -1.21
CA VAL A 129 8.82 2.54 -1.16
C VAL A 129 9.96 3.21 -0.41
N ASP A 130 10.60 4.15 -1.09
CA ASP A 130 11.65 4.97 -0.52
C ASP A 130 11.05 6.29 -0.04
N VAL A 131 11.16 6.56 1.26
CA VAL A 131 10.56 7.75 1.88
C VAL A 131 11.58 8.55 2.68
N ASN A 132 11.48 9.87 2.61
CA ASN A 132 12.21 10.79 3.48
C ASN A 132 11.25 11.37 4.51
N LEU A 133 11.50 11.08 5.79
CA LEU A 133 10.64 11.52 6.88
C LEU A 133 11.23 12.71 7.62
N ILE A 134 10.42 13.76 7.73
CA ILE A 134 10.72 14.96 8.51
C ILE A 134 9.72 15.04 9.65
N LEU A 135 10.22 15.04 10.90
CA LEU A 135 9.39 15.18 12.09
C LEU A 135 9.66 16.56 12.71
N TYR A 136 8.71 17.47 12.56
CA TYR A 136 8.86 18.85 13.01
C TYR A 136 8.22 19.07 14.40
N ASN A 137 8.95 19.72 15.31
CA ASN A 137 8.52 20.09 16.67
C ASN A 137 8.13 18.95 17.63
N PHE A 138 8.22 17.67 17.26
CA PHE A 138 7.88 16.55 18.15
C PHE A 138 8.67 16.55 19.48
N ALA A 139 9.95 16.92 19.45
CA ALA A 139 10.78 17.05 20.64
C ALA A 139 10.27 18.14 21.62
N LYS A 140 9.69 19.24 21.10
CA LYS A 140 9.12 20.31 21.96
C LYS A 140 7.91 19.83 22.75
N PHE A 141 7.23 18.80 22.27
CA PHE A 141 6.07 18.19 22.93
C PHE A 141 6.44 16.92 23.71
N GLY A 142 7.73 16.69 23.98
CA GLY A 142 8.21 15.58 24.81
C GLY A 142 8.18 14.21 24.12
N VAL A 143 8.09 14.16 22.78
CA VAL A 143 8.17 12.90 22.03
C VAL A 143 9.62 12.62 21.68
N GLU A 144 10.19 11.59 22.30
CA GLU A 144 11.53 11.10 22.02
C GLU A 144 11.50 9.89 21.08
N PHE A 145 12.32 9.93 20.04
CA PHE A 145 12.49 8.83 19.10
C PHE A 145 13.80 8.12 19.41
N LYS A 146 13.72 6.89 19.95
CA LYS A 146 14.87 5.99 20.11
C LYS A 146 15.14 5.27 18.81
#